data_AF-A0A9X1V9Q2-F1
#
_entry.id   AF-A0A9X1V9Q2-F1
#
_cell.length_a   1.000
_cell.length_b   1.000
_cell.length_c   1.000
_cell.angle_alpha   90.00
_cell.angle_beta   90.00
_cell.angle_gamma   90.00
#
_symmetry.space_group_name_H-M   'P 1'
#
loop_
_entity.id
_entity.type
_entity.pdbx_description
1 polymer ?
#
loop_
_entity_poly.entity_id
_entity_poly.type
_entity_poly.pdbx_seq_one_letter_code
_entity_poly.pdbx_strand_id
1 'polypeptide(L)'
;MTINIQDRLLERLIQTGAIRVRKNENDMAFWYTSCIPGPYYINVEKIIGPHIASHLLPQITKILSSQMNNREKAMSISHMIIDQLNHDMNYLETISLLTEFYQSKTSLLPQAISGGERRDWFFSVPFAEIMGIPHLFLLKNGDYWCLDNNDHLTNQNWNDMNILHVSDIINTATSYTRYWLPTLKNVGVSLQETLTVVIRGLPGRQKLEQNGVRITTPLDLDEAVFVEACKKNLISQFTLSDILLYMESPRLWTHNFLNHCERLLIDQVAVMDETQQLRIQTFINNDLYEFAQDFPLLFSAHEQGGELNVCKDR
;
A
#
# COMPACT_ATOMS: atom_id res chain seq x y z
N MET A 1 9.29 -29.95 2.84
CA MET A 1 7.96 -29.32 2.87
C MET A 1 8.09 -28.06 2.04
N THR A 2 7.52 -28.02 0.84
CA THR A 2 7.63 -26.84 -0.03
C THR A 2 6.83 -25.72 0.62
N ILE A 3 7.50 -24.65 1.03
CA ILE A 3 6.83 -23.47 1.60
C ILE A 3 6.00 -22.85 0.49
N ASN A 4 4.70 -22.65 0.72
CA ASN A 4 3.87 -21.88 -0.20
C ASN A 4 4.24 -20.39 -0.04
N ILE A 5 4.77 -19.78 -1.10
CA ILE A 5 5.23 -18.39 -1.11
C ILE A 5 4.11 -17.43 -0.68
N GLN A 6 2.88 -17.66 -1.15
CA GLN A 6 1.73 -16.80 -0.84
C GLN A 6 1.41 -16.85 0.66
N ASP A 7 1.44 -18.04 1.25
CA ASP A 7 1.22 -18.24 2.68
C ASP A 7 2.27 -17.50 3.51
N ARG A 8 3.54 -17.62 3.11
CA ARG A 8 4.65 -16.95 3.80
C ARG A 8 4.56 -15.43 3.73
N LEU A 9 4.16 -14.88 2.58
CA LEU A 9 3.94 -13.45 2.42
C LEU A 9 2.72 -12.95 3.21
N LEU A 10 1.64 -13.74 3.27
CA LEU A 10 0.45 -13.43 4.07
C LEU A 10 0.78 -13.39 5.57
N GLU A 11 1.51 -14.40 6.07
CA GLU A 11 2.02 -14.43 7.44
C GLU A 11 2.81 -13.16 7.78
N ARG A 12 3.75 -12.78 6.89
CA ARG A 12 4.57 -11.58 7.05
C ARG A 12 3.74 -10.30 7.09
N LEU A 13 2.75 -10.17 6.21
CA LEU A 13 1.87 -9.00 6.21
C LEU A 13 1.15 -8.82 7.54
N ILE A 14 0.70 -9.91 8.16
CA ILE A 14 0.01 -9.87 9.45
C ILE A 14 1.01 -9.63 10.60
N GLN A 15 2.13 -10.35 10.64
CA GLN A 15 3.13 -10.25 11.70
C GLN A 15 3.79 -8.87 11.78
N THR A 16 4.03 -8.24 10.63
CA THR A 16 4.60 -6.89 10.56
C THR A 16 3.56 -5.79 10.84
N GLY A 17 2.28 -6.15 10.95
CA GLY A 17 1.19 -5.17 11.02
C GLY A 17 1.09 -4.33 9.74
N ALA A 18 1.54 -4.88 8.60
CA ALA A 18 1.21 -4.36 7.29
C ALA A 18 -0.29 -4.54 7.01
N ILE A 19 -0.89 -5.63 7.51
CA ILE A 19 -2.33 -5.78 7.69
C ILE A 19 -2.61 -5.71 9.19
N ARG A 20 -3.33 -4.67 9.62
CA ARG A 20 -3.86 -4.53 10.98
C ARG A 20 -5.34 -4.84 10.95
N VAL A 21 -5.84 -5.49 11.99
CA VAL A 21 -7.22 -5.93 12.10
C VAL A 21 -7.75 -5.67 13.51
N ARG A 22 -9.07 -5.51 13.64
CA ARG A 22 -9.74 -5.62 14.93
C ARG A 22 -9.69 -7.06 15.40
N LYS A 23 -9.27 -7.27 16.64
CA LYS A 23 -9.08 -8.60 17.26
C LYS A 23 -10.29 -9.03 18.07
N ASN A 24 -11.07 -8.09 18.58
CA ASN A 24 -12.28 -8.32 19.37
C ASN A 24 -13.28 -7.16 19.21
N GLU A 25 -14.48 -7.34 19.75
CA GLU A 25 -15.61 -6.40 19.65
C GLU A 25 -15.34 -5.02 20.28
N ASN A 26 -14.44 -4.93 21.25
CA ASN A 26 -14.08 -3.69 21.94
C ASN A 26 -12.89 -2.96 21.28
N ASP A 27 -12.29 -3.53 20.23
CA ASP A 27 -11.25 -2.82 19.49
C ASP A 27 -11.88 -1.68 18.68
N MET A 28 -11.21 -0.52 18.67
CA MET A 28 -11.61 0.61 17.83
C MET A 28 -11.44 0.30 16.34
N ALA A 29 -12.31 0.91 15.53
CA ALA A 29 -12.20 0.89 14.08
C ALA A 29 -10.96 1.65 13.58
N PHE A 30 -10.57 1.34 12.34
CA PHE A 30 -9.59 2.14 11.59
C PHE A 30 -10.32 3.19 10.76
N TRP A 31 -10.05 4.47 10.99
CA TRP A 31 -10.65 5.55 10.20
C TRP A 31 -9.85 5.85 8.95
N TYR A 32 -10.48 5.69 7.78
CA TYR A 32 -9.86 5.93 6.49
C TYR A 32 -9.88 7.40 6.08
N THR A 33 -9.16 7.74 5.01
CA THR A 33 -9.16 9.10 4.42
C THR A 33 -10.53 9.50 3.88
N SER A 34 -11.41 8.54 3.57
CA SER A 34 -12.82 8.78 3.24
C SER A 34 -13.67 9.15 4.45
N CYS A 35 -13.08 9.23 5.65
CA CYS A 35 -13.76 9.40 6.93
C CYS A 35 -14.71 8.26 7.30
N ILE A 36 -14.73 7.18 6.52
CA ILE A 36 -15.51 5.97 6.84
C ILE A 36 -14.63 5.03 7.66
N PRO A 37 -15.14 4.45 8.77
CA PRO A 37 -14.41 3.47 9.56
C PRO A 37 -14.42 2.07 8.90
N GLY A 38 -13.43 1.24 9.22
CA GLY A 38 -13.44 -0.16 8.82
C GLY A 38 -12.66 -1.09 9.78
N PRO A 39 -12.79 -2.42 9.63
CA PRO A 39 -12.26 -3.40 10.58
C PRO A 39 -10.78 -3.74 10.38
N TYR A 40 -10.17 -3.26 9.30
CA TYR A 40 -8.76 -3.50 9.01
C TYR A 40 -8.08 -2.30 8.36
N TYR A 41 -6.76 -2.27 8.38
CA TYR A 41 -5.98 -1.21 7.76
C TYR A 41 -4.72 -1.80 7.13
N ILE A 42 -4.36 -1.29 5.95
CA ILE A 42 -3.29 -1.85 5.13
C ILE A 42 -2.22 -0.79 4.88
N ASN A 43 -0.98 -1.09 5.27
CA ASN A 43 0.24 -0.36 4.95
C ASN A 43 1.28 -1.38 4.47
N VAL A 44 1.23 -1.73 3.18
CA VAL A 44 2.04 -2.82 2.62
C VAL A 44 3.54 -2.59 2.78
N GLU A 45 4.01 -1.34 2.75
CA GLU A 45 5.43 -1.01 3.02
C GLU A 45 5.99 -1.66 4.30
N LYS A 46 5.15 -1.92 5.32
CA LYS A 46 5.60 -2.52 6.58
C LYS A 46 6.03 -3.96 6.45
N ILE A 47 5.68 -4.66 5.36
CA ILE A 47 6.08 -6.05 5.11
C ILE A 47 7.61 -6.22 5.10
N ILE A 48 8.35 -5.18 4.69
CA ILE A 48 9.81 -5.16 4.71
C ILE A 48 10.39 -4.99 6.12
N GLY A 49 9.55 -4.71 7.11
CA GLY A 49 9.94 -4.33 8.46
C GLY A 49 9.38 -2.94 8.81
N PRO A 50 8.54 -2.79 9.85
CA PRO A 50 7.97 -1.49 10.22
C PRO A 50 9.02 -0.43 10.54
N HIS A 51 10.10 -0.83 11.22
CA HIS A 51 11.21 0.05 11.55
C HIS A 51 11.98 0.51 10.30
N ILE A 52 12.21 -0.40 9.36
CA ILE A 52 12.87 -0.11 8.07
C ILE A 52 12.02 0.85 7.26
N ALA A 53 10.73 0.58 7.07
CA ALA A 53 9.82 1.46 6.36
C ALA A 53 9.76 2.87 6.99
N SER A 54 9.71 2.93 8.34
CA SER A 54 9.70 4.19 9.09
C SER A 54 11.02 4.96 9.02
N HIS A 55 12.14 4.25 8.80
CA HIS A 55 13.46 4.84 8.61
C HIS A 55 13.67 5.34 7.18
N LEU A 56 13.35 4.53 6.17
CA LEU A 56 13.61 4.83 4.76
C LEU A 56 12.78 6.02 4.26
N LEU A 57 11.48 6.07 4.58
CA LEU A 57 10.58 7.07 3.97
C LEU A 57 10.98 8.53 4.26
N PRO A 58 11.31 8.94 5.51
CA PRO A 58 11.79 10.29 5.78
C PRO A 58 13.15 10.59 5.13
N GLN A 59 14.06 9.61 5.05
CA GLN A 59 15.36 9.81 4.45
C GLN A 59 15.28 10.00 2.93
N ILE A 60 14.46 9.20 2.24
CA ILE A 60 14.17 9.42 0.82
C ILE A 60 13.55 10.80 0.61
N THR A 61 12.63 11.23 1.47
CA THR A 61 12.07 12.59 1.42
C THR A 61 13.16 13.65 1.46
N LYS A 62 14.10 13.52 2.41
CA LYS A 62 15.22 14.44 2.58
C LYS A 62 16.14 14.47 1.35
N ILE A 63 16.45 13.30 0.78
CA ILE A 63 17.28 13.20 -0.44
C ILE A 63 16.59 13.86 -1.62
N LEU A 64 15.30 13.60 -1.85
CA LEU A 64 14.55 14.21 -2.95
C LEU A 64 14.55 15.75 -2.86
N SER A 65 14.42 16.30 -1.65
CA SER A 65 14.44 17.76 -1.39
C SER A 65 15.84 18.39 -1.37
N SER A 66 16.91 17.59 -1.45
CA SER A 66 18.28 18.10 -1.38
C SER A 66 18.72 18.79 -2.69
N GLN A 67 19.85 19.51 -2.62
CA GLN A 67 20.52 20.14 -3.76
C GLN A 67 21.42 19.19 -4.56
N MET A 68 21.43 17.89 -4.21
CA MET A 68 22.14 16.86 -4.96
C MET A 68 21.65 16.82 -6.41
N ASN A 69 22.54 16.44 -7.32
CA ASN A 69 22.13 16.15 -8.69
C ASN A 69 21.34 14.83 -8.77
N ASN A 70 20.70 14.56 -9.90
CA ASN A 70 19.84 13.37 -10.07
C ASN A 70 20.61 12.06 -9.86
N ARG A 71 21.90 12.00 -10.24
CA ARG A 71 22.74 10.82 -10.04
C ARG A 71 22.93 10.53 -8.56
N GLU A 72 23.37 11.55 -7.84
CA GLU A 72 23.64 11.48 -6.40
C GLU A 72 22.39 11.10 -5.63
N LYS A 73 21.23 11.63 -6.02
CA LYS A 73 19.94 11.26 -5.43
C LYS A 73 19.60 9.79 -5.65
N ALA A 74 19.66 9.33 -6.90
CA ALA A 74 19.36 7.94 -7.24
C ALA A 74 20.30 6.97 -6.51
N MET A 75 21.62 7.23 -6.55
CA MET A 75 22.61 6.40 -5.85
C MET A 75 22.39 6.39 -4.35
N SER A 76 22.17 7.56 -3.73
CA SER A 76 21.95 7.65 -2.27
C SER A 76 20.69 6.89 -1.84
N ILE A 77 19.61 6.95 -2.63
CA ILE A 77 18.40 6.17 -2.36
C ILE A 77 18.66 4.68 -2.55
N SER A 78 19.32 4.30 -3.64
CA SER A 78 19.63 2.90 -3.94
C SER A 78 20.48 2.26 -2.83
N HIS A 79 21.64 2.84 -2.53
CA HIS A 79 22.57 2.34 -1.50
C HIS A 79 21.90 2.23 -0.14
N MET A 80 21.13 3.24 0.28
CA MET A 80 20.41 3.18 1.55
C MET A 80 19.41 2.03 1.62
N ILE A 81 18.68 1.78 0.53
CA ILE A 81 17.71 0.68 0.47
C ILE A 81 18.42 -0.67 0.48
N ILE A 82 19.48 -0.83 -0.31
CA ILE A 82 20.28 -2.06 -0.40
C ILE A 82 21.02 -2.33 0.92
N ASP A 83 21.50 -1.29 1.62
CA ASP A 83 22.09 -1.43 2.94
C ASP A 83 21.08 -2.01 3.94
N GLN A 84 19.82 -1.54 3.93
CA GLN A 84 18.78 -2.12 4.79
C GLN A 84 18.48 -3.58 4.40
N LEU A 85 18.44 -3.89 3.09
CA LEU A 85 18.23 -5.25 2.59
C LEU A 85 19.30 -6.21 3.10
N ASN A 86 20.56 -5.80 3.03
CA ASN A 86 21.72 -6.63 3.42
C ASN A 86 21.84 -6.85 4.93
N HIS A 87 21.26 -5.97 5.75
CA HIS A 87 21.31 -6.06 7.22
C HIS A 87 20.06 -6.66 7.84
N ASP A 88 18.99 -6.88 7.08
CA ASP A 88 17.74 -7.45 7.58
C ASP A 88 17.31 -8.68 6.77
N MET A 89 17.48 -9.86 7.40
CA MET A 89 17.10 -11.15 6.81
C MET A 89 15.62 -11.23 6.45
N ASN A 90 14.75 -10.52 7.17
CA ASN A 90 13.31 -10.53 6.91
C ASN A 90 12.98 -9.72 5.65
N TYR A 91 13.64 -8.59 5.47
CA TYR A 91 13.55 -7.80 4.25
C TYR A 91 14.06 -8.60 3.05
N LEU A 92 15.25 -9.20 3.16
CA LEU A 92 15.82 -10.05 2.11
C LEU A 92 14.91 -11.23 1.75
N GLU A 93 14.38 -11.95 2.75
CA GLU A 93 13.42 -13.04 2.52
C GLU A 93 12.19 -12.54 1.76
N THR A 94 11.63 -11.39 2.16
CA THR A 94 10.44 -10.81 1.51
C THR A 94 10.66 -10.53 0.03
N ILE A 95 11.77 -9.87 -0.31
CA ILE A 95 12.09 -9.56 -1.71
C ILE A 95 12.42 -10.84 -2.48
N SER A 96 13.15 -11.78 -1.88
CA SER A 96 13.47 -13.07 -2.51
C SER A 96 12.20 -13.86 -2.86
N LEU A 97 11.23 -13.92 -1.94
CA LEU A 97 9.94 -14.57 -2.18
C LEU A 97 9.14 -13.89 -3.29
N LEU A 98 9.16 -12.55 -3.37
CA LEU A 98 8.52 -11.83 -4.46
C LEU A 98 9.18 -12.10 -5.81
N THR A 99 10.52 -12.16 -5.85
CA THR A 99 11.28 -12.49 -7.06
C THR A 99 11.02 -13.92 -7.52
N GLU A 100 11.06 -14.89 -6.60
CA GLU A 100 10.75 -16.29 -6.88
C GLU A 100 9.30 -16.45 -7.38
N PHE A 101 8.35 -15.77 -6.72
CA PHE A 101 6.95 -15.77 -7.16
C PHE A 101 6.83 -15.28 -8.60
N TYR A 102 7.41 -14.13 -8.92
CA TYR A 102 7.36 -13.57 -10.28
C TYR A 102 8.00 -14.51 -11.31
N GLN A 103 9.20 -15.02 -11.04
CA GLN A 103 9.90 -15.96 -11.93
C GLN A 103 9.13 -17.27 -12.14
N SER A 104 8.31 -17.68 -11.17
CA SER A 104 7.42 -18.85 -11.33
C SER A 104 6.26 -18.61 -12.31
N LYS A 105 5.93 -17.34 -12.62
CA LYS A 105 4.79 -16.95 -13.47
C LYS A 105 5.17 -16.64 -14.92
N THR A 106 6.45 -16.39 -15.19
CA THR A 106 6.91 -16.03 -16.53
C THR A 106 8.32 -16.54 -16.81
N SER A 107 8.55 -17.00 -18.04
CA SER A 107 9.88 -17.30 -18.56
C SER A 107 10.55 -16.10 -19.24
N LEU A 108 9.80 -15.03 -19.49
CA LEU A 108 10.31 -13.81 -20.11
C LEU A 108 10.76 -12.85 -19.01
N LEU A 109 12.07 -12.74 -18.83
CA LEU A 109 12.65 -11.82 -17.85
C LEU A 109 12.61 -10.38 -18.37
N PRO A 110 12.36 -9.39 -17.51
CA PRO A 110 12.43 -7.98 -17.85
C PRO A 110 13.87 -7.56 -18.12
N GLN A 111 14.04 -6.55 -18.95
CA GLN A 111 15.34 -5.92 -19.22
C GLN A 111 15.68 -4.84 -18.18
N ALA A 112 14.68 -4.29 -17.51
CA ALA A 112 14.83 -3.36 -16.40
C ALA A 112 13.62 -3.44 -15.47
N ILE A 113 13.83 -3.05 -14.22
CA ILE A 113 12.78 -2.88 -13.23
C ILE A 113 12.47 -1.40 -13.08
N SER A 114 11.19 -1.03 -13.02
CA SER A 114 10.79 0.33 -12.63
C SER A 114 10.02 0.33 -11.32
N GLY A 115 10.08 1.45 -10.61
CA GLY A 115 9.27 1.69 -9.41
C GLY A 115 8.89 3.16 -9.26
N GLY A 116 7.69 3.40 -8.77
CA GLY A 116 7.14 4.72 -8.53
C GLY A 116 7.59 5.40 -7.24
N GLU A 117 7.80 6.71 -7.32
CA GLU A 117 8.03 7.56 -6.16
C GLU A 117 6.90 7.39 -5.10
N ARG A 118 7.15 6.91 -3.87
CA ARG A 118 8.44 6.57 -3.23
C ARG A 118 8.49 5.16 -2.63
N ARG A 119 7.33 4.61 -2.24
CA ARG A 119 7.24 3.35 -1.49
C ARG A 119 7.50 2.15 -2.39
N ASP A 120 7.23 2.27 -3.68
CA ASP A 120 7.55 1.23 -4.65
C ASP A 120 9.07 0.99 -4.73
N TRP A 121 9.90 1.98 -4.38
CA TRP A 121 11.36 1.82 -4.33
C TRP A 121 11.82 0.85 -3.24
N PHE A 122 11.03 0.64 -2.18
CA PHE A 122 11.32 -0.40 -1.18
C PHE A 122 11.24 -1.82 -1.75
N PHE A 123 10.62 -1.97 -2.92
CA PHE A 123 10.44 -3.28 -3.55
C PHE A 123 11.23 -3.34 -4.84
N SER A 124 11.04 -2.37 -5.73
CA SER A 124 11.65 -2.32 -7.05
C SER A 124 13.18 -2.24 -7.02
N VAL A 125 13.79 -1.48 -6.11
CA VAL A 125 15.27 -1.37 -6.03
C VAL A 125 15.89 -2.70 -5.60
N PRO A 126 15.50 -3.32 -4.46
CA PRO A 126 15.98 -4.65 -4.09
C PRO A 126 15.69 -5.73 -5.13
N PHE A 127 14.54 -5.64 -5.80
CA PHE A 127 14.18 -6.61 -6.83
C PHE A 127 15.12 -6.52 -8.04
N ALA A 128 15.47 -5.31 -8.46
CA ALA A 128 16.45 -5.07 -9.52
C ALA A 128 17.85 -5.60 -9.13
N GLU A 129 18.27 -5.36 -7.88
CA GLU A 129 19.52 -5.87 -7.31
C GLU A 129 19.58 -7.40 -7.36
N ILE A 130 18.56 -8.09 -6.85
CA ILE A 130 18.50 -9.56 -6.86
C ILE A 130 18.49 -10.11 -8.30
N MET A 131 17.84 -9.42 -9.23
CA MET A 131 17.81 -9.82 -10.64
C MET A 131 19.07 -9.45 -11.43
N GLY A 132 19.93 -8.60 -10.86
CA GLY A 132 21.11 -8.08 -11.56
C GLY A 132 20.76 -7.33 -12.84
N ILE A 133 19.72 -6.49 -12.82
CA ILE A 133 19.31 -5.68 -13.96
C ILE A 133 19.07 -4.21 -13.56
N PRO A 134 19.14 -3.26 -14.52
CA PRO A 134 18.98 -1.83 -14.23
C PRO A 134 17.66 -1.49 -13.53
N HIS A 135 17.70 -0.43 -12.71
CA HIS A 135 16.53 0.12 -12.04
C HIS A 135 16.18 1.51 -12.57
N LEU A 136 14.88 1.72 -12.82
CA LEU A 136 14.27 2.95 -13.29
C LEU A 136 13.39 3.57 -12.18
N PHE A 137 13.87 4.67 -11.60
CA PHE A 137 13.12 5.49 -10.66
C PHE A 137 12.15 6.37 -11.43
N LEU A 138 10.84 6.18 -11.24
CA LEU A 138 9.80 7.04 -11.82
C LEU A 138 9.37 8.10 -10.80
N LEU A 139 9.36 9.37 -11.20
CA LEU A 139 9.04 10.49 -10.32
C LEU A 139 7.64 11.06 -10.61
N LYS A 140 6.99 11.61 -9.59
CA LYS A 140 5.62 12.17 -9.72
C LYS A 140 5.56 13.43 -10.56
N ASN A 141 6.68 14.09 -10.80
CA ASN A 141 6.78 15.22 -11.72
C ASN A 141 6.86 14.79 -13.20
N GLY A 142 6.84 13.48 -13.49
CA GLY A 142 6.93 12.94 -14.84
C GLY A 142 8.35 12.58 -15.29
N ASP A 143 9.35 12.90 -14.48
CA ASP A 143 10.78 12.66 -14.74
C ASP A 143 11.18 11.22 -14.38
N TYR A 144 12.37 10.80 -14.79
CA TYR A 144 12.89 9.47 -14.46
C TYR A 144 14.42 9.48 -14.27
N TRP A 145 14.92 8.58 -13.41
CA TRP A 145 16.34 8.31 -13.26
C TRP A 145 16.62 6.83 -13.49
N CYS A 146 17.72 6.49 -14.16
CA CYS A 146 18.14 5.10 -14.33
C CYS A 146 19.51 4.89 -13.70
N LEU A 147 19.67 3.80 -12.96
CA LEU A 147 20.98 3.26 -12.58
C LEU A 147 21.18 1.91 -13.27
N ASP A 148 22.35 1.70 -13.89
CA ASP A 148 22.79 0.35 -14.22
C ASP A 148 23.35 -0.38 -12.98
N ASN A 149 23.74 -1.64 -13.15
CA ASN A 149 24.30 -2.48 -12.08
C ASN A 149 25.65 -1.98 -11.53
N ASN A 150 26.23 -0.92 -12.12
CA ASN A 150 27.49 -0.31 -11.68
C ASN A 150 27.28 1.12 -11.16
N ASP A 151 26.05 1.50 -10.80
CA ASP A 151 25.67 2.83 -10.33
C ASP A 151 25.99 3.97 -11.33
N HIS A 152 26.03 3.66 -12.62
CA HIS A 152 26.11 4.68 -13.65
C HIS A 152 24.71 5.13 -14.05
N LEU A 153 24.55 6.46 -14.15
CA LEU A 153 23.35 7.02 -14.75
C LEU A 153 23.36 6.70 -16.24
N THR A 154 22.37 5.96 -16.69
CA THR A 154 22.26 5.56 -18.08
C THR A 154 21.12 6.31 -18.76
N ASN A 155 21.40 6.87 -19.93
CA ASN A 155 20.38 7.34 -20.87
C ASN A 155 20.25 6.34 -22.01
N GLN A 156 20.02 5.07 -21.67
CA GLN A 156 19.74 4.03 -22.65
C GLN A 156 18.49 4.40 -23.46
N ASN A 157 18.45 3.92 -24.71
CA ASN A 157 17.23 4.01 -25.50
C ASN A 157 16.24 2.96 -24.98
N TRP A 158 15.19 3.42 -24.31
CA TRP A 158 14.17 2.55 -23.70
C TRP A 158 13.09 2.10 -24.69
N ASN A 159 13.14 2.55 -25.95
CA ASN A 159 12.14 2.21 -26.95
C ASN A 159 11.91 0.70 -27.01
N ASP A 160 10.65 0.31 -26.83
CA ASP A 160 10.19 -1.08 -26.88
C ASP A 160 10.88 -2.05 -25.91
N MET A 161 11.56 -1.54 -24.87
CA MET A 161 12.16 -2.39 -23.84
C MET A 161 11.08 -3.04 -22.97
N ASN A 162 11.31 -4.32 -22.63
CA ASN A 162 10.48 -5.04 -21.68
C ASN A 162 10.79 -4.59 -20.25
N ILE A 163 9.96 -3.70 -19.69
CA ILE A 163 10.08 -3.21 -18.32
C ILE A 163 9.02 -3.85 -17.43
N LEU A 164 9.45 -4.39 -16.29
CA LEU A 164 8.54 -4.76 -15.20
C LEU A 164 8.41 -3.59 -14.23
N HIS A 165 7.19 -3.12 -13.99
CA HIS A 165 6.93 -2.19 -12.90
C HIS A 165 6.65 -2.95 -11.60
N VAL A 166 7.38 -2.65 -10.53
CA VAL A 166 7.21 -3.29 -9.22
C VAL A 166 6.65 -2.27 -8.23
N SER A 167 5.50 -2.55 -7.62
CA SER A 167 4.83 -1.64 -6.67
C SER A 167 4.42 -2.28 -5.36
N ASP A 168 4.24 -1.46 -4.32
CA ASP A 168 3.79 -1.95 -3.01
C ASP A 168 2.34 -2.45 -3.05
N ILE A 169 1.40 -1.60 -3.46
CA ILE A 169 -0.03 -1.91 -3.50
C ILE A 169 -0.74 -1.26 -4.69
N ILE A 170 -1.67 -2.01 -5.30
CA ILE A 170 -2.62 -1.45 -6.26
C ILE A 170 -3.99 -1.31 -5.57
N ASN A 171 -4.46 -0.06 -5.43
CA ASN A 171 -5.81 0.26 -4.94
C ASN A 171 -6.72 0.71 -6.10
N THR A 172 -6.70 2.00 -6.46
CA THR A 172 -7.46 2.57 -7.60
C THR A 172 -6.62 2.76 -8.86
N ALA A 173 -5.35 2.35 -8.83
CA ALA A 173 -4.35 2.57 -9.88
C ALA A 173 -4.18 4.04 -10.32
N THR A 174 -4.51 5.02 -9.47
CA THR A 174 -4.41 6.45 -9.82
C THR A 174 -2.97 6.84 -10.16
N SER A 175 -1.99 6.41 -9.37
CA SER A 175 -0.56 6.72 -9.62
C SER A 175 -0.07 6.21 -10.97
N TYR A 176 -0.50 5.01 -11.38
CA TYR A 176 -0.18 4.46 -12.69
C TYR A 176 -0.70 5.33 -13.81
N THR A 177 -2.00 5.66 -13.77
CA THR A 177 -2.63 6.42 -14.86
C THR A 177 -2.18 7.88 -14.90
N ARG A 178 -1.81 8.46 -13.76
CA ARG A 178 -1.43 9.87 -13.67
C ARG A 178 0.06 10.11 -13.93
N TYR A 179 0.92 9.17 -13.52
CA TYR A 179 2.37 9.39 -13.51
C TYR A 179 3.12 8.29 -14.26
N TRP A 180 2.96 7.01 -13.89
CA TRP A 180 3.85 5.95 -14.36
C TRP A 180 3.67 5.60 -15.84
N LEU A 181 2.43 5.37 -16.28
CA LEU A 181 2.14 5.07 -17.70
C LEU A 181 2.53 6.24 -18.61
N PRO A 182 2.18 7.50 -18.31
CA PRO A 182 2.65 8.64 -19.11
C PRO A 182 4.17 8.78 -19.17
N THR A 183 4.88 8.66 -18.04
CA THR A 183 6.35 8.77 -18.01
C THR A 183 7.01 7.69 -18.86
N LEU A 184 6.59 6.43 -18.72
CA LEU A 184 7.12 5.33 -19.53
C LEU A 184 6.83 5.52 -21.01
N LYS A 185 5.61 5.96 -21.35
CA LYS A 185 5.24 6.25 -22.75
C LYS A 185 6.10 7.36 -23.36
N ASN A 186 6.44 8.40 -22.59
CA ASN A 186 7.26 9.52 -23.06
C ASN A 186 8.70 9.10 -23.38
N VAL A 187 9.20 8.02 -22.78
CA VAL A 187 10.52 7.44 -23.08
C VAL A 187 10.46 6.28 -24.08
N GLY A 188 9.30 6.08 -24.73
CA GLY A 188 9.09 5.05 -25.75
C GLY A 188 8.81 3.64 -25.21
N VAL A 189 8.48 3.51 -23.92
CA VAL A 189 8.11 2.24 -23.30
C VAL A 189 6.59 2.12 -23.22
N SER A 190 6.06 1.01 -23.71
CA SER A 190 4.69 0.59 -23.39
C SER A 190 4.74 -0.39 -22.21
N LEU A 191 4.22 0.01 -21.05
CA LEU A 191 4.19 -0.88 -19.89
C LEU A 191 3.19 -2.01 -20.12
N GLN A 192 3.69 -3.25 -20.18
CA GLN A 192 2.86 -4.44 -20.43
C GLN A 192 2.61 -5.26 -19.16
N GLU A 193 3.45 -5.12 -18.14
CA GLU A 193 3.38 -5.93 -16.94
C GLU A 193 3.75 -5.15 -15.68
N THR A 194 3.03 -5.45 -14.60
CA THR A 194 3.40 -5.03 -13.27
C THR A 194 3.32 -6.17 -12.27
N LEU A 195 4.29 -6.21 -11.36
CA LEU A 195 4.26 -7.00 -10.14
C LEU A 195 3.86 -6.09 -8.97
N THR A 196 2.86 -6.48 -8.21
CA THR A 196 2.57 -5.81 -6.94
C THR A 196 2.49 -6.80 -5.79
N VAL A 197 2.95 -6.40 -4.60
CA VAL A 197 2.87 -7.26 -3.41
C VAL A 197 1.42 -7.60 -3.10
N VAL A 198 0.52 -6.62 -3.24
CA VAL A 198 -0.90 -6.76 -2.90
C VAL A 198 -1.79 -5.97 -3.85
N ILE A 199 -2.95 -6.54 -4.22
CA ILE A 199 -4.07 -5.79 -4.80
C ILE A 199 -5.19 -5.63 -3.79
N ARG A 200 -5.70 -4.41 -3.66
CA ARG A 200 -6.89 -4.07 -2.88
C ARG A 200 -8.04 -3.72 -3.82
N GLY A 201 -8.95 -4.69 -3.98
CA GLY A 201 -10.20 -4.50 -4.69
C GLY A 201 -10.06 -4.49 -6.22
N LEU A 202 -11.23 -4.53 -6.87
CA LEU A 202 -11.36 -4.68 -8.32
C LEU A 202 -11.08 -3.42 -9.17
N PRO A 203 -11.40 -2.17 -8.71
CA PRO A 203 -11.31 -1.00 -9.59
C PRO A 203 -9.91 -0.73 -10.17
N GLY A 204 -8.86 -0.82 -9.35
CA GLY A 204 -7.48 -0.61 -9.83
C GLY A 204 -7.04 -1.70 -10.81
N ARG A 205 -7.43 -2.96 -10.55
CA ARG A 205 -7.16 -4.09 -11.43
C ARG A 205 -7.77 -3.87 -12.81
N GLN A 206 -9.07 -3.60 -12.87
CA GLN A 206 -9.77 -3.35 -14.13
C GLN A 206 -9.16 -2.16 -14.90
N LYS A 207 -8.80 -1.09 -14.20
CA LYS A 207 -8.22 0.11 -14.82
C LYS A 207 -6.90 -0.19 -15.52
N LEU A 208 -6.05 -1.03 -14.94
CA LEU A 208 -4.77 -1.40 -15.52
C LEU A 208 -4.92 -2.41 -16.66
N GLU A 209 -5.80 -3.40 -16.51
CA GLU A 209 -6.11 -4.37 -17.56
C GLU A 209 -6.69 -3.68 -18.81
N GLN A 210 -7.53 -2.66 -18.64
CA GLN A 210 -8.03 -1.81 -19.73
C GLN A 210 -6.93 -1.01 -20.45
N ASN A 211 -5.82 -0.73 -19.78
CA ASN A 211 -4.63 -0.10 -20.37
C ASN A 211 -3.65 -1.13 -20.94
N GLY A 212 -4.02 -2.41 -21.01
CA GLY A 212 -3.17 -3.49 -21.53
C GLY A 212 -2.07 -3.93 -20.58
N VAL A 213 -2.14 -3.55 -19.30
CA VAL A 213 -1.15 -3.93 -18.28
C VAL A 213 -1.60 -5.22 -17.61
N ARG A 214 -0.81 -6.30 -17.78
CA ARG A 214 -0.97 -7.53 -17.01
C ARG A 214 -0.52 -7.31 -15.57
N ILE A 215 -1.32 -7.76 -14.61
CA ILE A 215 -0.97 -7.67 -13.19
C ILE A 215 -0.61 -9.05 -12.65
N THR A 216 0.58 -9.13 -12.07
CA THR A 216 1.06 -10.27 -11.32
C THR A 216 1.08 -9.90 -9.84
N THR A 217 0.46 -10.71 -8.98
CA THR A 217 0.47 -10.48 -7.53
C THR A 217 0.40 -11.81 -6.78
N PRO A 218 1.12 -11.96 -5.66
CA PRO A 218 0.98 -13.13 -4.81
C PRO A 218 -0.31 -13.09 -3.98
N LEU A 219 -0.92 -11.92 -3.76
CA LEU A 219 -2.01 -11.75 -2.82
C LEU A 219 -3.07 -10.76 -3.33
N ASP A 220 -4.26 -11.27 -3.61
CA ASP A 220 -5.48 -10.47 -3.75
C ASP A 220 -6.14 -10.35 -2.36
N LEU A 221 -6.38 -9.12 -1.88
CA LEU A 221 -7.08 -8.89 -0.60
C LEU A 221 -8.60 -9.00 -0.77
N ASP A 222 -9.05 -10.19 -1.09
CA ASP A 222 -10.46 -10.59 -1.17
C ASP A 222 -10.88 -11.44 0.04
N GLU A 223 -12.11 -11.94 0.04
CA GLU A 223 -12.60 -12.81 1.11
C GLU A 223 -11.75 -14.07 1.28
N ALA A 224 -11.24 -14.64 0.19
CA ALA A 224 -10.54 -15.92 0.20
C ALA A 224 -9.22 -15.82 0.99
N VAL A 225 -8.48 -14.72 0.86
CA VAL A 225 -7.24 -14.54 1.63
C VAL A 225 -7.48 -14.43 3.13
N PHE A 226 -8.58 -13.79 3.55
CA PHE A 226 -8.92 -13.67 4.97
C PHE A 226 -9.43 -15.01 5.53
N VAL A 227 -10.21 -15.76 4.74
CA VAL A 227 -10.60 -17.13 5.10
C VAL A 227 -9.36 -18.01 5.31
N GLU A 228 -8.37 -17.91 4.42
CA GLU A 228 -7.12 -18.66 4.55
C GLU A 228 -6.29 -18.20 5.76
N ALA A 229 -6.20 -16.89 6.00
CA ALA A 229 -5.55 -16.35 7.20
C ALA A 229 -6.17 -16.90 8.49
N CYS A 230 -7.49 -17.03 8.54
CA CYS A 230 -8.21 -17.60 9.69
C CYS A 230 -7.92 -19.10 9.85
N LYS A 231 -7.94 -19.88 8.76
CA LYS A 231 -7.60 -21.31 8.79
C LYS A 231 -6.19 -21.58 9.31
N LYS A 232 -5.25 -20.66 9.03
CA LYS A 232 -3.87 -20.70 9.51
C LYS A 232 -3.69 -20.11 10.91
N ASN A 233 -4.75 -19.71 11.60
CA ASN A 233 -4.73 -19.05 12.91
C ASN A 233 -3.94 -17.73 12.94
N LEU A 234 -3.82 -17.04 11.79
CA LEU A 234 -3.19 -15.72 11.72
C LEU A 234 -4.16 -14.60 12.15
N ILE A 235 -5.46 -14.84 12.00
CA ILE A 235 -6.54 -14.00 12.53
C ILE A 235 -7.57 -14.89 13.25
N SER A 236 -8.37 -14.28 14.14
CA SER A 236 -9.42 -14.99 14.85
C SER A 236 -10.69 -15.15 14.00
N GLN A 237 -11.58 -16.04 14.43
CA GLN A 237 -12.91 -16.17 13.81
C GLN A 237 -13.74 -14.87 13.94
N PHE A 238 -13.56 -14.14 15.05
CA PHE A 238 -14.14 -12.80 15.20
C PHE A 238 -13.65 -11.88 14.07
N THR A 239 -12.33 -11.77 13.90
CA THR A 239 -11.73 -10.91 12.88
C THR A 239 -12.21 -11.28 11.47
N LEU A 240 -12.27 -12.58 11.15
CA LEU A 240 -12.78 -13.02 9.85
C LEU A 240 -14.23 -12.54 9.65
N SER A 241 -15.09 -12.78 10.63
CA SER A 241 -16.51 -12.40 10.54
C SER A 241 -16.67 -10.88 10.42
N ASP A 242 -15.88 -10.10 11.15
CA ASP A 242 -15.87 -8.63 11.12
C ASP A 242 -15.45 -8.10 9.74
N ILE A 243 -14.43 -8.69 9.13
CA ILE A 243 -13.94 -8.32 7.78
C ILE A 243 -14.96 -8.71 6.70
N LEU A 244 -15.50 -9.92 6.75
CA LEU A 244 -16.48 -10.38 5.75
C LEU A 244 -17.74 -9.51 5.76
N LEU A 245 -18.24 -9.14 6.95
CA LEU A 245 -19.38 -8.23 7.06
C LEU A 245 -19.08 -6.86 6.43
N TYR A 246 -17.87 -6.33 6.63
CA TYR A 246 -17.46 -5.07 6.00
C TYR A 246 -17.33 -5.19 4.47
N MET A 247 -16.81 -6.31 3.96
CA MET A 247 -16.70 -6.56 2.52
C MET A 247 -18.08 -6.68 1.86
N GLU A 248 -19.03 -7.31 2.54
CA GLU A 248 -20.44 -7.41 2.10
C GLU A 248 -21.13 -6.04 2.14
N SER A 249 -21.04 -5.34 3.27
CA SER A 249 -21.69 -4.04 3.47
C SER A 249 -20.94 -3.18 4.49
N PRO A 250 -20.12 -2.22 4.04
CA PRO A 250 -19.45 -1.27 4.92
C PRO A 250 -20.42 -0.51 5.83
N ARG A 251 -21.60 -0.14 5.31
CA ARG A 251 -22.64 0.55 6.07
C ARG A 251 -23.19 -0.33 7.21
N LEU A 252 -23.55 -1.57 6.92
CA LEU A 252 -24.06 -2.50 7.94
C LEU A 252 -23.00 -2.79 9.00
N TRP A 253 -21.76 -3.00 8.56
CA TRP A 253 -20.63 -3.15 9.47
C TRP A 253 -20.47 -1.94 10.39
N THR A 254 -20.51 -0.71 9.85
CA THR A 254 -20.36 0.51 10.66
C THR A 254 -21.50 0.65 11.66
N HIS A 255 -22.74 0.37 11.27
CA HIS A 255 -23.88 0.36 12.20
C HIS A 255 -23.64 -0.63 13.35
N ASN A 256 -23.19 -1.85 13.05
CA ASN A 256 -22.88 -2.86 14.07
C ASN A 256 -21.70 -2.45 14.97
N PHE A 257 -20.66 -1.84 14.40
CA PHE A 257 -19.55 -1.28 15.17
C PHE A 257 -20.04 -0.22 16.16
N LEU A 258 -20.83 0.74 15.70
CA LEU A 258 -21.36 1.82 16.56
C LEU A 258 -22.27 1.27 17.67
N ASN A 259 -23.12 0.29 17.38
CA ASN A 259 -23.94 -0.38 18.40
C ASN A 259 -23.12 -0.92 19.60
N HIS A 260 -21.90 -1.41 19.36
CA HIS A 260 -21.06 -1.96 20.42
C HIS A 260 -20.08 -0.93 20.99
N CYS A 261 -19.63 0.02 20.18
CA CYS A 261 -18.52 0.91 20.51
C CYS A 261 -18.89 2.39 20.62
N GLU A 262 -20.16 2.79 20.56
CA GLU A 262 -20.57 4.21 20.59
C GLU A 262 -19.95 4.96 21.78
N ARG A 263 -20.15 4.46 23.00
CA ARG A 263 -19.60 5.07 24.22
C ARG A 263 -18.08 5.06 24.22
N LEU A 264 -17.48 3.96 23.79
CA LEU A 264 -16.04 3.81 23.72
C LEU A 264 -15.42 4.83 22.74
N LEU A 265 -16.09 5.07 21.60
CA LEU A 265 -15.69 6.06 20.62
C LEU A 265 -15.76 7.47 21.20
N ILE A 266 -16.85 7.81 21.88
CA ILE A 266 -17.03 9.11 22.56
C ILE A 266 -15.92 9.33 23.61
N ASP A 267 -15.62 8.32 24.42
CA ASP A 267 -14.62 8.42 25.49
C ASP A 267 -13.18 8.52 24.94
N GLN A 268 -12.89 7.84 23.82
CA GLN A 268 -11.54 7.77 23.29
C GLN A 268 -11.19 8.86 22.28
N VAL A 269 -12.16 9.49 21.61
CA VAL A 269 -11.88 10.43 20.51
C VAL A 269 -10.91 11.55 20.94
N ALA A 270 -11.08 12.08 22.16
CA ALA A 270 -10.28 13.19 22.68
C ALA A 270 -8.79 12.85 22.87
N VAL A 271 -8.43 11.57 22.98
CA VAL A 271 -7.04 11.12 23.17
C VAL A 271 -6.43 10.52 21.89
N MET A 272 -7.17 10.48 20.79
CA MET A 272 -6.64 10.07 19.48
C MET A 272 -5.79 11.17 18.85
N ASP A 273 -5.01 10.84 17.82
CA ASP A 273 -4.28 11.85 17.06
C ASP A 273 -5.23 12.79 16.29
N GLU A 274 -4.78 14.01 16.00
CA GLU A 274 -5.58 15.06 15.32
C GLU A 274 -6.17 14.58 13.98
N THR A 275 -5.48 13.70 13.26
CA THR A 275 -5.97 13.18 11.97
C THR A 275 -7.15 12.22 12.16
N GLN A 276 -7.08 11.34 13.15
CA GLN A 276 -8.19 10.45 13.53
C GLN A 276 -9.38 11.27 14.03
N GLN A 277 -9.14 12.25 14.91
CA GLN A 277 -10.19 13.13 15.44
C GLN A 277 -10.95 13.85 14.31
N LEU A 278 -10.23 14.44 13.36
CA LEU A 278 -10.83 15.12 12.22
C LEU A 278 -11.69 14.19 11.36
N ARG A 279 -11.22 12.96 11.12
CA ARG A 279 -11.97 11.95 10.35
C ARG A 279 -13.27 11.56 11.05
N ILE A 280 -13.22 11.33 12.36
CA ILE A 280 -14.39 11.00 13.19
C ILE A 280 -15.38 12.17 13.19
N GLN A 281 -14.91 13.39 13.44
CA GLN A 281 -15.76 14.58 13.42
C GLN A 281 -16.41 14.78 12.05
N THR A 282 -15.68 14.56 10.97
CA THR A 282 -16.21 14.66 9.60
C THR A 282 -17.29 13.60 9.34
N PHE A 283 -17.12 12.39 9.86
CA PHE A 283 -18.14 11.33 9.77
C PHE A 283 -19.43 11.71 10.49
N ILE A 284 -19.30 12.23 11.71
CA ILE A 284 -20.42 12.64 12.57
C ILE A 284 -21.14 13.85 11.98
N ASN A 285 -20.40 14.94 11.71
CA ASN A 285 -20.98 16.23 11.29
C ASN A 285 -21.70 16.18 9.95
N ASN A 286 -21.24 15.31 9.04
CA ASN A 286 -21.85 15.17 7.71
C ASN A 286 -22.84 14.00 7.64
N ASP A 287 -23.04 13.28 8.75
CA ASP A 287 -23.87 12.08 8.83
C ASP A 287 -23.71 11.14 7.62
N LEU A 288 -22.47 10.73 7.34
CA LEU A 288 -22.10 10.08 6.06
C LEU A 288 -22.87 8.78 5.75
N TYR A 289 -23.54 8.19 6.74
CA TYR A 289 -24.39 7.00 6.60
C TYR A 289 -25.85 7.18 7.03
N GLU A 290 -26.26 8.40 7.36
CA GLU A 290 -27.61 8.73 7.82
C GLU A 290 -28.00 7.96 9.08
N PHE A 291 -27.12 8.01 10.08
CA PHE A 291 -27.16 7.28 11.35
C PHE A 291 -27.52 8.16 12.55
N ALA A 292 -27.75 9.46 12.38
CA ALA A 292 -28.06 10.36 13.49
C ALA A 292 -29.30 9.94 14.30
N GLN A 293 -30.29 9.30 13.66
CA GLN A 293 -31.48 8.79 14.35
C GLN A 293 -31.19 7.54 15.19
N ASP A 294 -30.27 6.69 14.72
CA ASP A 294 -29.92 5.42 15.34
C ASP A 294 -28.96 5.62 16.54
N PHE A 295 -28.08 6.62 16.48
CA PHE A 295 -27.05 6.91 17.48
C PHE A 295 -27.09 8.37 17.97
N PRO A 296 -28.20 8.83 18.57
CA PRO A 296 -28.36 10.24 18.92
C PRO A 296 -27.27 10.74 19.88
N LEU A 297 -26.71 9.92 20.78
CA LEU A 297 -25.66 10.37 21.70
C LEU A 297 -24.37 10.76 20.96
N LEU A 298 -23.95 9.96 19.99
CA LEU A 298 -22.77 10.25 19.17
C LEU A 298 -22.96 11.49 18.30
N PHE A 299 -24.16 11.65 17.71
CA PHE A 299 -24.44 12.70 16.74
C PHE A 299 -24.95 14.01 17.38
N SER A 300 -25.51 13.99 18.59
CA SER A 300 -25.92 15.20 19.32
C SER A 300 -24.79 15.86 20.11
N ALA A 301 -23.67 15.17 20.33
CA ALA A 301 -22.55 15.66 21.13
C ALA A 301 -21.82 16.89 20.54
N HIS A 302 -22.18 17.34 19.33
CA HIS A 302 -21.46 18.40 18.60
C HIS A 302 -22.29 19.63 18.18
N GLU A 303 -23.55 19.78 18.60
CA GLU A 303 -24.32 21.03 18.36
C GLU A 303 -23.74 22.29 19.07
N GLN A 304 -22.61 22.20 19.78
CA GLN A 304 -21.97 23.34 20.45
C GLN A 304 -20.58 23.75 19.92
N GLY A 305 -20.12 23.25 18.76
CA GLY A 305 -18.76 23.54 18.29
C GLY A 305 -18.59 23.75 16.79
N GLY A 306 -18.86 24.98 16.32
CA GLY A 306 -18.16 25.68 15.22
C GLY A 306 -18.05 25.00 13.85
N GLU A 307 -18.61 25.65 12.81
CA GLU A 307 -18.36 25.35 11.39
C GLU A 307 -16.86 25.18 11.09
N LEU A 308 -16.45 23.98 10.69
CA LEU A 308 -15.14 23.73 10.09
C LEU A 308 -15.33 23.39 8.61
N ASN A 309 -14.68 24.22 7.78
CA ASN A 309 -14.69 24.15 6.33
C ASN A 309 -14.45 22.72 5.82
N VAL A 310 -15.45 22.23 5.09
CA VAL A 310 -15.42 20.97 4.33
C VAL A 310 -14.19 20.95 3.42
N CYS A 311 -13.41 19.87 3.51
CA CYS A 311 -12.40 19.48 2.53
C CYS A 311 -13.00 19.50 1.11
N LYS A 312 -12.88 20.64 0.43
CA LYS A 312 -12.77 20.70 -1.02
C LYS A 312 -11.30 20.51 -1.33
N ASP A 313 -10.90 19.31 -1.70
CA ASP A 313 -9.89 19.15 -2.73
C ASP A 313 -10.03 17.80 -3.44
N ARG A 314 -9.87 17.89 -4.75
CA ARG A 314 -10.11 16.91 -5.82
C ARG A 314 -9.04 15.83 -5.90
#